data_AF-A0AAD8YFJ0-F1
#
_entry.id   AF-A0AAD8YFJ0-F1
#
_cell.length_a   1.000
_cell.length_b   1.000
_cell.length_c   1.000
_cell.angle_alpha   90.00
_cell.angle_beta   90.00
_cell.angle_gamma   90.00
#
_symmetry.space_group_name_H-M   'P 1'
#
loop_
_entity.id
_entity.type
_entity.pdbx_description
1 polymer ?
#
loop_
_entity_poly.entity_id
_entity_poly.type
_entity_poly.pdbx_seq_one_letter_code
_entity_poly.pdbx_strand_id
1 'polypeptide(L)'
;MLLVGEVEEDEEKQLYHLEEAAIRGHPNARYNLACLEKWNNRFDRAVKHHIIAANLGYDLSIQALKDFYKDGLVSKEDFAAALRGHQAAVDATKSPQREAAS
;
A
#
# COMPACT_ATOMS: atom_id res chain seq x y z
N MET A 1 25.03 22.51 -15.46
CA MET A 1 25.01 21.04 -15.32
C MET A 1 25.47 20.70 -13.90
N LEU A 2 24.53 20.63 -12.95
CA LEU A 2 24.70 20.19 -11.55
C LEU A 2 23.29 20.11 -10.92
N LEU A 3 22.47 19.15 -11.34
CA LEU A 3 21.16 18.88 -10.71
C LEU A 3 20.91 17.39 -10.46
N VAL A 4 21.86 16.51 -10.79
CA VAL A 4 21.64 15.06 -10.68
C VAL A 4 21.90 14.55 -9.26
N GLY A 5 22.69 15.27 -8.44
CA GLY A 5 23.05 14.82 -7.08
C GLY A 5 22.08 15.18 -5.95
N GLU A 6 21.40 16.34 -6.01
CA GLU A 6 20.45 16.74 -4.94
C GLU A 6 19.13 15.97 -5.02
N VAL A 7 18.67 15.64 -6.24
CA VAL A 7 17.41 14.92 -6.45
C VAL A 7 17.51 13.48 -5.94
N GLU A 8 18.64 12.80 -6.15
CA GLU A 8 18.85 11.43 -5.68
C GLU A 8 18.89 11.34 -4.14
N GLU A 9 19.50 12.31 -3.45
CA GLU A 9 19.58 12.34 -1.98
C GLU A 9 18.21 12.58 -1.33
N ASP A 10 17.38 13.45 -1.92
CA ASP A 10 16.03 13.72 -1.45
C ASP A 10 15.08 12.54 -1.68
N GLU A 11 15.23 11.81 -2.80
CA GLU A 11 14.48 10.59 -3.08
C GLU A 11 14.81 9.46 -2.08
N GLU A 12 16.08 9.28 -1.72
CA GLU A 12 16.49 8.29 -0.70
C GLU A 12 15.93 8.63 0.69
N LYS A 13 15.99 9.91 1.11
CA LYS A 13 15.39 10.36 2.38
C LYS A 13 13.88 10.15 2.39
N GLN A 14 13.20 10.46 1.29
CA GLN A 14 11.77 10.25 1.15
C GLN A 14 11.41 8.77 1.25
N LEU A 15 12.19 7.90 0.58
CA LEU A 15 11.99 6.45 0.65
C LEU A 15 12.16 5.93 2.09
N TYR A 16 13.21 6.36 2.79
CA TYR A 16 13.45 5.98 4.19
C TYR A 16 12.27 6.33 5.10
N HIS A 17 11.73 7.56 4.97
CA HIS A 17 10.57 7.97 5.76
C HIS A 17 9.28 7.19 5.40
N LEU A 18 9.09 6.86 4.12
CA LEU A 18 7.99 6.01 3.68
C LEU A 18 8.11 4.59 4.23
N GLU A 19 9.32 4.01 4.26
CA GLU A 19 9.57 2.69 4.83
C GLU A 19 9.30 2.65 6.33
N GLU A 20 9.81 3.63 7.08
CA GLU A 20 9.54 3.77 8.52
C GLU A 20 8.03 3.89 8.81
N ALA A 21 7.32 4.74 8.08
CA ALA A 21 5.87 4.90 8.22
C ALA A 21 5.12 3.61 7.84
N ALA A 22 5.58 2.90 6.81
CA ALA A 22 5.01 1.64 6.37
C ALA A 22 5.25 0.49 7.38
N ILE A 23 6.38 0.50 8.10
CA ILE A 23 6.69 -0.41 9.21
C ILE A 23 5.77 -0.12 10.41
N ARG A 24 5.49 1.17 10.68
CA ARG A 24 4.54 1.60 11.72
C ARG A 24 3.07 1.39 11.35
N GLY A 25 2.78 0.82 10.18
CA GLY A 25 1.44 0.45 9.76
C GLY A 25 0.64 1.57 9.11
N HIS A 26 1.27 2.65 8.63
CA HIS A 26 0.56 3.68 7.86
C HIS A 26 0.19 3.16 6.46
N PRO A 27 -1.12 3.04 6.12
CA PRO A 27 -1.53 2.48 4.83
C PRO A 27 -1.15 3.38 3.65
N ASN A 28 -1.17 4.70 3.83
CA ASN A 28 -0.76 5.68 2.81
C ASN A 28 0.71 5.49 2.42
N ALA A 29 1.58 5.25 3.41
CA ALA A 29 3.00 5.03 3.15
C ALA A 29 3.23 3.73 2.39
N ARG A 30 2.50 2.66 2.75
CA ARG A 30 2.51 1.39 2.00
C ARG A 30 2.02 1.56 0.56
N TYR A 31 0.97 2.35 0.33
CA TYR A 31 0.49 2.65 -1.02
C TYR A 31 1.55 3.40 -1.84
N ASN A 32 2.19 4.41 -1.27
CA ASN A 32 3.23 5.17 -1.97
C ASN A 32 4.43 4.29 -2.33
N LEU A 33 4.87 3.40 -1.42
CA LEU A 33 5.89 2.40 -1.73
C LEU A 33 5.46 1.49 -2.89
N ALA A 34 4.19 1.08 -2.93
CA ALA A 34 3.67 0.28 -4.04
C ALA A 34 3.75 1.01 -5.38
N CYS A 35 3.44 2.32 -5.41
CA CYS A 35 3.55 3.15 -6.60
C CYS A 35 5.01 3.29 -7.06
N LEU A 36 5.96 3.49 -6.14
CA LEU A 36 7.38 3.56 -6.44
C LEU A 36 7.91 2.24 -7.03
N GLU A 37 7.54 1.10 -6.42
CA GLU A 37 7.91 -0.21 -6.95
C GLU A 37 7.30 -0.45 -8.35
N LYS A 38 6.06 -0.01 -8.57
CA LYS A 38 5.41 -0.07 -9.90
C LYS A 38 6.18 0.76 -10.93
N TRP A 39 6.58 1.99 -10.61
CA TRP A 39 7.37 2.83 -11.52
C TRP A 39 8.73 2.22 -11.84
N ASN A 40 9.31 1.48 -10.88
CA ASN A 40 10.53 0.71 -11.07
C ASN A 40 10.32 -0.66 -11.76
N ASN A 41 9.13 -0.94 -12.30
CA ASN A 41 8.73 -2.21 -12.91
C ASN A 41 8.86 -3.44 -12.00
N ARG A 42 8.85 -3.24 -10.67
CA ARG A 42 8.90 -4.30 -9.65
C ARG A 42 7.49 -4.66 -9.20
N PHE A 43 6.69 -5.15 -10.15
CA PHE A 43 5.25 -5.38 -9.95
C PHE A 43 4.92 -6.36 -8.83
N ASP A 44 5.73 -7.40 -8.64
CA ASP A 44 5.59 -8.38 -7.57
C ASP A 44 5.73 -7.73 -6.18
N ARG A 45 6.62 -6.74 -6.04
CA ARG A 45 6.76 -5.94 -4.81
C ARG A 45 5.61 -4.97 -4.66
N ALA A 46 5.23 -4.27 -5.73
CA ALA A 46 4.10 -3.34 -5.73
C ALA A 46 2.81 -4.02 -5.25
N VAL A 47 2.50 -5.22 -5.78
CA VAL A 47 1.35 -6.03 -5.37
C VAL A 47 1.38 -6.34 -3.87
N LYS A 48 2.52 -6.77 -3.32
CA LYS A 48 2.65 -7.05 -1.88
C LYS A 48 2.36 -5.83 -1.02
N HIS A 49 2.89 -4.66 -1.40
CA HIS A 49 2.63 -3.41 -0.71
C HIS A 49 1.15 -3.03 -0.75
N HIS A 50 0.49 -3.18 -1.90
CA HIS A 50 -0.95 -2.95 -2.01
C HIS A 50 -1.79 -3.95 -1.19
N ILE A 51 -1.44 -5.24 -1.15
CA ILE A 51 -2.15 -6.23 -0.32
C ILE A 51 -2.09 -5.83 1.16
N ILE A 52 -0.92 -5.41 1.65
CA ILE A 52 -0.76 -4.98 3.04
C ILE A 52 -1.60 -3.73 3.31
N ALA A 53 -1.52 -2.72 2.46
CA ALA A 53 -2.31 -1.50 2.60
C ALA A 53 -3.83 -1.75 2.53
N ALA A 54 -4.26 -2.64 1.62
CA ALA A 54 -5.64 -3.07 1.52
C ALA A 54 -6.10 -3.78 2.81
N ASN A 55 -5.29 -4.68 3.36
CA ASN A 55 -5.57 -5.36 4.63
C ASN A 55 -5.59 -4.42 5.85
N LEU A 56 -5.16 -3.17 5.69
CA LEU A 56 -5.31 -2.09 6.68
C LEU A 56 -6.51 -1.19 6.40
N GLY A 57 -7.37 -1.54 5.44
CA GLY A 57 -8.59 -0.81 5.09
C GLY A 57 -8.38 0.35 4.11
N TYR A 58 -7.30 0.34 3.31
CA TYR A 58 -7.04 1.42 2.35
C TYR A 58 -7.65 1.17 0.98
N ASP A 59 -8.68 1.94 0.64
CA ASP A 59 -9.50 1.77 -0.56
C ASP A 59 -8.71 1.86 -1.88
N LEU A 60 -7.78 2.82 -1.99
CA LEU A 60 -7.00 3.02 -3.22
C LEU A 60 -6.10 1.82 -3.54
N SER A 61 -5.68 1.06 -2.54
CA SER A 61 -4.93 -0.17 -2.76
C SER A 61 -5.79 -1.29 -3.32
N ILE A 62 -7.07 -1.37 -2.97
CA ILE A 62 -8.00 -2.32 -3.61
C ILE A 62 -8.23 -1.96 -5.07
N GLN A 63 -8.35 -0.66 -5.39
CA GLN A 63 -8.48 -0.21 -6.77
C GLN A 63 -7.24 -0.58 -7.60
N ALA A 64 -6.04 -0.37 -7.06
CA ALA A 64 -4.81 -0.77 -7.73
C ALA A 64 -4.71 -2.29 -7.92
N LEU A 65 -5.06 -3.09 -6.90
CA LEU A 65 -5.07 -4.56 -7.03
C LEU A 65 -6.08 -5.06 -8.05
N LYS A 66 -7.21 -4.36 -8.22
CA LYS A 66 -8.20 -4.69 -9.26
C LYS A 66 -7.60 -4.52 -10.66
N ASP A 67 -6.78 -3.49 -10.87
CA ASP A 67 -6.12 -3.29 -12.15
C ASP A 67 -5.02 -4.34 -12.37
N PHE A 68 -4.21 -4.63 -11.35
CA PHE A 68 -3.24 -5.74 -11.41
C PHE A 68 -3.89 -7.11 -11.67
N TYR A 69 -5.09 -7.35 -11.14
CA TYR A 69 -5.86 -8.57 -11.42
C TYR A 69 -6.30 -8.65 -12.89
N LYS A 70 -6.79 -7.54 -13.48
CA LYS A 70 -7.15 -7.48 -14.91
C LYS A 70 -5.95 -7.73 -15.81
N ASP A 71 -4.77 -7.27 -15.39
CA ASP A 71 -3.51 -7.43 -16.11
C ASP A 71 -2.88 -8.83 -15.90
N GLY A 72 -3.50 -9.69 -15.09
CA GLY A 72 -3.01 -11.05 -14.81
C GLY A 72 -1.83 -11.11 -13.84
N LEU A 73 -1.50 -10.02 -13.15
CA LEU A 73 -0.38 -9.91 -12.21
C LEU A 73 -0.76 -10.35 -10.78
N VAL A 74 -2.05 -10.54 -10.51
CA VAL A 74 -2.59 -11.00 -9.23
C VAL A 74 -3.55 -12.15 -9.50
N SER A 75 -3.49 -13.21 -8.69
CA SER A 75 -4.44 -14.33 -8.80
C SER A 75 -5.84 -13.94 -8.31
N LYS A 76 -6.86 -14.69 -8.74
CA LYS A 76 -8.23 -14.47 -8.25
C LYS A 76 -8.32 -14.66 -6.75
N GLU A 77 -7.60 -15.66 -6.25
CA GLU A 77 -7.54 -16.05 -4.84
C GLU A 77 -6.91 -14.93 -3.99
N ASP A 78 -5.79 -14.36 -4.45
CA ASP A 78 -5.10 -13.27 -3.75
C ASP A 78 -5.94 -11.99 -3.75
N PHE A 79 -6.57 -11.65 -4.89
CA PHE A 79 -7.45 -10.49 -4.95
C PHE A 79 -8.66 -10.64 -4.03
N ALA A 80 -9.29 -11.82 -4.00
CA ALA A 80 -10.38 -12.12 -3.09
C ALA A 80 -9.95 -12.14 -1.62
N ALA A 81 -8.73 -12.56 -1.31
CA ALA A 81 -8.17 -12.48 0.04
C ALA A 81 -7.96 -11.02 0.47
N ALA A 82 -7.39 -10.17 -0.39
CA ALA A 82 -7.19 -8.75 -0.12
C ALA A 82 -8.53 -8.02 0.12
N LEU A 83 -9.56 -8.31 -0.68
CA LEU A 83 -10.91 -7.75 -0.47
C LEU A 83 -11.50 -8.12 0.89
N ARG A 84 -11.35 -9.37 1.32
CA ARG A 84 -11.82 -9.83 2.63
C ARG A 84 -11.06 -9.16 3.78
N GLY A 85 -9.74 -9.06 3.67
CA GLY A 85 -8.90 -8.38 4.66
C GLY A 85 -9.25 -6.90 4.79
N HIS A 86 -9.46 -6.22 3.66
CA HIS A 86 -9.93 -4.83 3.62
C HIS A 86 -11.26 -4.64 4.33
N GLN A 87 -12.26 -5.47 4.00
CA GLN A 87 -13.57 -5.39 4.62
C GLN A 87 -13.49 -5.61 6.14
N ALA A 88 -12.72 -6.61 6.59
CA ALA A 88 -12.52 -6.87 8.01
C ALA A 88 -11.87 -5.68 8.74
N ALA A 89 -10.88 -5.02 8.13
CA ALA A 89 -10.25 -3.83 8.69
C ALA A 89 -11.22 -2.65 8.80
N VAL A 90 -11.99 -2.38 7.73
CA VAL A 90 -13.02 -1.33 7.72
C VAL A 90 -14.08 -1.60 8.79
N ASP A 91 -14.57 -2.84 8.92
CA ASP A 91 -15.59 -3.20 9.90
C ASP A 91 -15.07 -3.12 11.34
N ALA A 92 -13.81 -3.48 11.58
CA ALA A 92 -13.17 -3.34 12.88
C ALA A 92 -13.14 -1.87 13.35
N THR A 93 -12.92 -0.91 12.45
CA THR A 93 -12.95 0.52 12.79
C THR A 93 -14.34 1.08 13.10
N LYS A 94 -15.40 0.40 12.62
CA LYS A 94 -16.80 0.78 12.84
C LYS A 94 -17.45 0.10 14.05
N SER A 95 -16.75 -0.85 14.68
CA SER A 95 -17.31 -1.62 15.78
C SER A 95 -17.48 -0.77 17.05
N PRO A 96 -18.59 -0.89 17.80
CA PRO A 96 -18.90 -0.06 18.97
C PRO A 96 -17.84 -0.10 20.08
N GLN A 97 -16.98 -1.13 20.09
CA GLN A 97 -15.90 -1.27 21.07
C GLN A 97 -14.85 -0.15 21.00
N ARG A 98 -14.83 0.67 19.93
CA ARG A 98 -13.95 1.87 19.82
C ARG A 98 -14.64 3.20 20.11
N GLU A 99 -15.95 3.24 20.33
CA GLU A 99 -16.64 4.47 20.78
C GLU A 99 -16.49 4.71 22.30
N ALA A 100 -16.10 3.69 23.08
CA ALA A 100 -15.91 3.81 24.53
C ALA A 100 -14.52 4.34 24.96
N ALA A 101 -13.65 4.70 24.00
CA ALA A 101 -12.29 5.20 24.27
C ALA A 101 -11.96 6.51 23.52
N SER A 102 -12.99 7.27 23.11
CA SER A 102 -12.85 8.63 22.57
C SER A 102 -13.21 9.66 23.63
#